data_AF-D0LN35-F1
#
_entry.id   AF-D0LN35-F1
#
_cell.length_a   1.000
_cell.length_b   1.000
_cell.length_c   1.000
_cell.angle_alpha   90.00
_cell.angle_beta   90.00
_cell.angle_gamma   90.00
#
_symmetry.space_group_name_H-M   'P 1'
#
loop_
_entity.id
_entity.type
_entity.pdbx_description
1 polymer ?
#
loop_
_entity_poly.entity_id
_entity_poly.type
_entity_poly.pdbx_seq_one_letter_code
_entity_poly.pdbx_strand_id
1 'polypeptide(L)' 'MPRSDADKPRLIAQARQEIARASGRRYEIALDTLDATSLWELCRLLRDLDVEKQTAIRRAQRTPWRR' A
#
# COMPACT_ATOMS: atom_id res chain seq x y z
N MET A 1 16.66 10.23 -2.74
CA MET A 1 16.56 11.14 -3.90
C MET A 1 15.12 11.56 -4.03
N PRO A 2 14.81 12.87 -4.02
CA PRO A 2 13.45 13.35 -4.24
C PRO A 2 12.94 12.83 -5.59
N ARG A 3 11.74 12.24 -5.58
CA ARG A 3 11.11 11.73 -6.80
C ARG A 3 10.62 12.90 -7.65
N SER A 4 10.70 12.75 -8.97
CA SER A 4 10.21 13.77 -9.90
C SER A 4 8.68 13.80 -9.86
N ASP A 5 8.10 15.00 -9.92
CA ASP A 5 6.65 15.17 -10.05
C ASP A 5 6.10 14.56 -11.36
N ALA A 6 6.96 14.29 -12.35
CA ALA A 6 6.58 13.55 -13.54
C ALA A 6 6.08 12.12 -13.23
N ASP A 7 6.50 11.52 -12.11
CA ASP A 7 6.05 10.20 -11.68
C ASP A 7 4.69 10.23 -10.94
N LYS A 8 4.19 11.41 -10.55
CA LYS A 8 2.96 11.52 -9.72
C LYS A 8 1.76 10.77 -10.30
N PRO A 9 1.38 10.92 -11.58
CA PRO A 9 0.19 10.24 -12.11
C PRO A 9 0.30 8.71 -11.99
N ARG A 10 1.50 8.18 -12.24
CA ARG A 10 1.82 6.76 -12.12
C ARG A 10 1.73 6.30 -10.66
N LEU A 11 2.27 7.07 -9.73
CA LEU A 11 2.22 6.74 -8.29
C LEU A 11 0.80 6.82 -7.72
N ILE A 12 -0.02 7.79 -8.15
CA ILE A 12 -1.44 7.88 -7.77
C ILE A 12 -2.21 6.66 -8.27
N ALA A 13 -2.02 6.28 -9.54
CA ALA A 13 -2.66 5.08 -10.10
C ALA A 13 -2.25 3.81 -9.33
N GLN A 14 -0.96 3.69 -9.02
CA GLN A 14 -0.44 2.58 -8.22
C GLN A 14 -1.05 2.56 -6.82
N ALA A 15 -1.06 3.69 -6.09
CA ALA A 15 -1.64 3.77 -4.76
C ALA A 15 -3.12 3.38 -4.76
N ARG A 16 -3.91 3.85 -5.74
CA ARG A 16 -5.32 3.45 -5.89
C ARG A 16 -5.48 1.94 -6.08
N GLN A 17 -4.63 1.33 -6.90
CA GLN A 17 -4.66 -0.11 -7.13
C GLN A 17 -4.30 -0.90 -5.86
N GLU A 18 -3.26 -0.49 -5.14
CA GLU A 18 -2.82 -1.15 -3.90
C GLU A 18 -3.89 -1.03 -2.80
N ILE A 19 -4.51 0.15 -2.65
CA ILE A 19 -5.63 0.37 -1.70
C ILE A 19 -6.83 -0.52 -2.06
N ALA A 20 -7.22 -0.55 -3.34
CA ALA A 20 -8.32 -1.38 -3.80
C ALA A 20 -8.04 -2.87 -3.57
N ARG A 21 -6.81 -3.32 -3.83
CA ARG A 21 -6.37 -4.70 -3.58
C ARG A 21 -6.39 -5.06 -2.10
N ALA A 22 -5.90 -4.16 -1.23
CA ALA A 22 -5.78 -4.43 0.20
C ALA A 22 -7.14 -4.45 0.91
N SER A 23 -8.03 -3.53 0.53
CA SER A 23 -9.30 -3.30 1.24
C SER A 23 -10.54 -3.83 0.53
N GLY A 24 -10.46 -4.10 -0.79
CA GLY A 24 -11.62 -4.38 -1.64
C GLY A 24 -12.56 -3.17 -1.83
N ARG A 25 -12.17 -1.98 -1.35
CA ARG A 25 -12.99 -0.76 -1.37
C ARG A 25 -12.29 0.35 -2.13
N ARG A 26 -13.10 1.23 -2.71
CA ARG A 26 -12.64 2.48 -3.34
C ARG A 26 -12.80 3.62 -2.35
N TYR A 27 -11.69 4.14 -1.85
CA TYR A 27 -11.67 5.32 -0.99
C TYR A 27 -11.47 6.60 -1.82
N GLU A 28 -12.15 7.67 -1.42
CA GLU A 28 -12.01 9.00 -2.00
C GLU A 28 -10.90 9.79 -1.30
N ILE A 29 -9.67 9.28 -1.40
CA ILE A 29 -8.49 9.96 -0.87
C ILE A 29 -7.97 10.93 -1.93
N ALA A 30 -7.75 12.18 -1.55
CA ALA A 30 -7.15 13.22 -2.38
C ALA A 30 -5.64 13.00 -2.55
N LEU A 31 -5.27 11.94 -3.28
CA LEU A 31 -3.87 11.55 -3.50
C LEU A 31 -3.07 12.57 -4.33
N ASP A 32 -3.76 13.40 -5.09
CA ASP A 32 -3.19 14.47 -5.90
C ASP A 32 -2.57 15.60 -5.08
N THR A 33 -3.00 15.78 -3.82
CA THR A 33 -2.44 16.79 -2.91
C THR A 33 -1.10 16.38 -2.30
N LEU A 34 -0.75 15.09 -2.39
CA LEU A 34 0.52 14.57 -1.88
C LEU A 34 1.65 14.88 -2.85
N ASP A 35 2.86 15.14 -2.34
CA ASP A 35 4.06 15.21 -3.18
C ASP A 35 4.50 13.82 -3.68
N ALA A 36 5.37 13.79 -4.69
CA ALA A 36 5.82 12.53 -5.30
C ALA A 36 6.53 11.58 -4.31
N THR A 37 7.22 12.13 -3.31
CA THR A 37 7.91 11.34 -2.28
C THR A 37 6.91 10.73 -1.32
N SER A 38 5.96 11.51 -0.82
CA SER A 38 4.88 11.03 0.04
C SER A 38 4.03 9.95 -0.64
N LEU A 39 3.72 10.11 -1.94
CA LEU A 39 3.03 9.08 -2.72
C LEU A 39 3.83 7.79 -2.86
N TRP A 40 5.14 7.90 -3.05
CA TRP A 40 6.01 6.74 -3.12
C TRP A 40 6.09 5.99 -1.79
N GLU A 41 6.25 6.72 -0.67
CA GLU A 41 6.26 6.14 0.67
C GLU A 41 4.91 5.49 1.01
N LEU A 42 3.80 6.10 0.60
CA LEU A 42 2.47 5.48 0.74
C LEU A 42 2.41 4.15 -0.02
N CYS A 43 2.87 4.10 -1.27
CA CYS A 43 2.91 2.86 -2.05
C CYS A 43 3.80 1.80 -1.37
N ARG A 44 4.92 2.22 -0.78
CA ARG A 44 5.83 1.33 -0.04
C ARG A 44 5.17 0.78 1.22
N LEU A 45 4.56 1.65 2.03
CA LEU A 45 3.83 1.27 3.23
C LEU A 45 2.73 0.25 2.94
N LEU A 46 1.93 0.47 1.90
CA LEU A 46 0.86 -0.46 1.52
C LEU A 46 1.40 -1.86 1.18
N ARG A 47 2.57 -1.94 0.54
CA ARG A 47 3.23 -3.22 0.23
C ARG A 47 3.78 -3.90 1.47
N ASP A 48 4.39 -3.13 2.37
CA ASP A 48 4.92 -3.66 3.64
C ASP A 48 3.78 -4.25 4.48
N LEU A 49 2.61 -3.59 4.52
CA LEU A 49 1.41 -4.09 5.18
C LEU A 49 0.85 -5.38 4.54
N ASP A 50 0.87 -5.52 3.21
CA ASP A 50 0.46 -6.78 2.56
C ASP A 50 1.42 -7.91 2.93
N VAL A 51 2.74 -7.66 2.93
CA VAL A 51 3.76 -8.65 3.35
C VAL A 51 3.54 -9.07 4.80
N GLU A 52 3.25 -8.13 5.70
CA GLU A 52 2.97 -8.42 7.10
C GLU A 52 1.69 -9.25 7.26
N LYS A 53 0.60 -8.84 6.59
CA LYS A 53 -0.67 -9.60 6.55
C LYS A 53 -0.45 -11.03 6.10
N GLN A 54 0.25 -11.25 4.97
CA GLN A 54 0.53 -12.60 4.46
C GLN A 54 1.38 -13.41 5.45
N THR A 55 2.31 -12.77 6.14
CA THR A 55 3.13 -13.42 7.16
C THR A 55 2.31 -13.82 8.38
N ALA A 56 1.39 -12.97 8.83
CA ALA A 56 0.47 -13.28 9.92
C ALA A 56 -0.45 -14.46 9.55
N ILE A 57 -1.00 -14.47 8.33
CA ILE A 57 -1.82 -15.59 7.83
C ILE A 57 -1.02 -16.89 7.84
N ARG A 58 0.19 -16.88 7.26
CA ARG A 58 1.06 -18.07 7.25
C ARG A 58 1.41 -18.57 8.64
N ARG A 59 1.66 -17.66 9.59
CA ARG A 59 1.90 -18.02 11.00
C ARG A 59 0.67 -18.68 11.61
N ALA A 60 -0.51 -18.10 11.44
CA ALA A 60 -1.76 -18.65 11.97
C ALA A 60 -2.07 -20.05 11.40
N GLN A 61 -1.79 -20.28 10.11
CA GLN A 61 -1.94 -21.59 9.48
C GLN A 61 -0.96 -22.64 10.02
N ARG A 62 0.28 -22.24 10.34
CA ARG A 62 1.32 -23.16 10.83
C ARG A 62 1.19 -23.49 12.31
N THR A 63 0.66 -22.59 13.13
CA THR A 63 0.50 -22.79 14.58
C THR A 63 -0.89 -22.39 15.06
N PRO A 64 -1.96 -23.11 14.66
CA PRO A 64 -3.34 -22.70 14.93
C PRO A 64 -3.75 -22.79 16.41
N TRP A 65 -3.01 -23.55 17.22
CA TRP A 65 -3.24 -23.72 18.67
C TRP A 65 -2.42 -22.76 19.55
N ARG A 66 -1.56 -21.90 18.97
CA ARG A 66 -0.96 -20.77 19.70
C ARG A 66 -1.88 -19.57 19.55
N ARG A 67 -2.88 -19.47 20.42
CA ARG A 67 -3.66 -18.26 20.66
C ARG A 67 -3.43 -17.81 22.09
#